data_AF-Q05Z76-F1
#
_entry.id   AF-Q05Z76-F1
#
_cell.length_a   1.000
_cell.length_b   1.000
_cell.length_c   1.000
_cell.angle_alpha   90.00
_cell.angle_beta   90.00
_cell.angle_gamma   90.00
#
_symmetry.space_group_name_H-M   'P 1'
#
loop_
_entity.id
_entity.type
_entity.pdbx_description
1 polymer ?
#
loop_
_entity_poly.entity_id
_entity_poly.type
_entity_poly.pdbx_seq_one_letter_code
_entity_poly.pdbx_strand_id
1 'polypeptide(L)' 'MVVITMDQGDTKHLQETLKRQLWSEAGLWMQDRAQTLWDSGMPDEAAALYSEFARGPAMEQASGT' A
#
# COMPACT_ATOMS: atom_id res chain seq x y z
N MET A 1 -8.56 -23.79 -26.35
CA MET A 1 -8.97 -22.73 -25.39
C MET A 1 -8.61 -23.23 -24.01
N VAL A 2 -7.49 -22.79 -23.44
CA VAL A 2 -7.09 -23.19 -22.07
C VAL A 2 -7.88 -22.30 -21.12
N VAL A 3 -8.90 -22.86 -20.51
CA VAL A 3 -9.61 -22.20 -19.40
C VAL A 3 -8.74 -22.40 -18.17
N ILE A 4 -7.97 -21.38 -17.82
CA ILE A 4 -7.25 -21.35 -16.55
C ILE A 4 -8.32 -21.07 -15.49
N THR A 5 -8.76 -22.12 -14.79
CA THR A 5 -9.55 -21.94 -13.57
C THR A 5 -8.62 -21.41 -12.48
N MET A 6 -8.54 -20.08 -12.37
CA MET A 6 -7.96 -19.42 -11.18
C MET A 6 -8.90 -19.69 -10.01
N ASP A 7 -8.37 -20.35 -8.99
CA ASP A 7 -9.10 -20.55 -7.74
C ASP A 7 -9.30 -19.19 -7.03
N GLN A 8 -10.34 -19.09 -6.19
CA GLN A 8 -10.58 -17.88 -5.40
C GLN A 8 -9.39 -17.55 -4.48
N GLY A 9 -8.67 -18.57 -4.01
CA GLY A 9 -7.44 -18.39 -3.23
C GLY A 9 -6.31 -17.73 -4.03
N ASP A 10 -6.07 -18.18 -5.26
CA ASP A 10 -5.04 -17.62 -6.14
C ASP A 10 -5.34 -16.18 -6.53
N THR A 11 -6.63 -15.86 -6.71
CA THR A 11 -7.07 -14.50 -7.06
C THR A 11 -6.87 -13.54 -5.89
N LYS A 12 -7.14 -13.96 -4.65
CA LYS A 12 -6.88 -13.16 -3.45
C LYS A 12 -5.38 -12.93 -3.26
N HIS A 13 -4.58 -13.98 -3.42
CA HIS A 13 -3.13 -13.88 -3.26
C HIS A 13 -2.53 -12.91 -4.30
N LEU A 14 -2.94 -13.02 -5.56
CA LEU A 14 -2.53 -12.09 -6.62
C LEU A 14 -2.93 -10.64 -6.32
N GLN A 15 -4.14 -10.41 -5.83
CA GLN A 15 -4.61 -9.07 -5.45
C GLN A 15 -3.79 -8.49 -4.28
N GLU A 16 -3.46 -9.29 -3.27
CA GLU A 16 -2.59 -8.85 -2.17
C GLU A 16 -1.18 -8.52 -2.65
N THR A 17 -0.60 -9.35 -3.53
CA THR A 17 0.70 -9.09 -4.13
C THR A 17 0.72 -7.79 -4.91
N LEU A 18 -0.29 -7.57 -5.76
CA LEU A 18 -0.41 -6.33 -6.54
C LEU A 18 -0.60 -5.10 -5.65
N LYS A 19 -1.45 -5.19 -4.62
CA LYS A 19 -1.62 -4.11 -3.63
C LYS A 19 -0.30 -3.76 -2.93
N ARG A 20 0.50 -4.77 -2.56
CA ARG A 20 1.82 -4.56 -1.95
C ARG A 20 2.79 -3.88 -2.91
N GLN A 21 2.87 -4.32 -4.16
CA GLN A 21 3.76 -3.73 -5.14
C GLN A 21 3.40 -2.27 -5.44
N LEU A 22 2.12 -1.98 -5.67
CA LEU A 22 1.63 -0.61 -5.87
C LEU A 22 1.92 0.27 -4.65
N TRP A 23 1.78 -0.27 -3.44
CA TRP A 23 2.12 0.47 -2.22
C TRP A 23 3.62 0.75 -2.12
N SER A 24 4.47 -0.23 -2.45
CA SER A 24 5.93 -0.03 -2.50
C SER A 24 6.33 1.04 -3.50
N GLU A 25 5.71 1.06 -4.69
CA GLU A 25 5.94 2.11 -5.69
C GLU A 25 5.45 3.48 -5.22
N ALA A 26 4.26 3.55 -4.61
CA ALA A 26 3.73 4.77 -4.01
C ALA A 26 4.61 5.30 -2.86
N GLY A 27 5.36 4.42 -2.20
CA GLY A 27 6.27 4.77 -1.10
C GLY A 27 7.39 5.72 -1.49
N LEU A 28 7.86 5.69 -2.74
CA LEU A 28 8.85 6.66 -3.22
C LEU A 28 8.23 8.05 -3.36
N TRP A 29 7.03 8.13 -3.92
CA TRP A 29 6.29 9.38 -4.04
C TRP A 29 5.90 9.97 -2.67
N MET A 30 5.46 9.12 -1.74
CA MET A 30 5.11 9.56 -0.39
C MET A 30 6.31 10.07 0.40
N GLN A 31 7.50 9.48 0.23
CA GLN A 31 8.73 9.95 0.86
C GLN A 31 9.15 11.34 0.35
N ASP A 32 9.14 11.55 -0.97
CA ASP A 32 9.40 12.85 -1.58
C ASP A 32 8.42 13.91 -1.06
N ARG A 33 7.12 13.56 -1.04
CA ARG A 33 6.07 14.44 -0.54
C ARG A 33 6.25 14.77 0.93
N ALA A 34 6.59 13.80 1.77
CA ALA A 34 6.83 14.01 3.19
C ALA A 34 8.04 14.92 3.44
N GLN A 35 9.12 14.74 2.67
CA GLN A 35 10.28 15.63 2.72
C GLN A 35 9.91 17.05 2.31
N THR A 36 9.14 17.21 1.24
CA THR A 36 8.66 18.53 0.80
C THR A 36 7.81 19.23 1.86
N LEU A 37 6.93 18.48 2.55
CA LEU A 37 6.12 19.02 3.66
C LEU A 37 6.99 19.45 4.84
N TRP A 38 8.01 18.64 5.17
CA TRP A 38 8.99 18.96 6.19
C TRP A 38 9.74 20.26 5.89
N ASP A 39 10.25 20.39 4.66
CA ASP A 39 10.99 21.57 4.20
C ASP A 39 10.11 22.82 4.12
N SER A 40 8.80 22.64 3.92
CA SER A 40 7.81 23.72 3.91
C SER A 40 7.36 24.15 5.32
N GLY A 41 7.90 23.55 6.38
CA GLY A 41 7.57 23.87 7.76
C GLY A 41 6.27 23.25 8.26
N MET A 42 5.82 22.14 7.67
CA MET A 42 4.63 21.38 8.06
C MET A 42 4.99 19.98 8.59
N PRO A 43 5.70 19.90 9.73
CA PRO A 43 6.23 18.64 10.24
C PRO A 43 5.13 17.66 10.69
N ASP A 44 4.00 18.15 11.19
CA ASP A 44 2.88 17.31 11.63
C ASP A 44 2.24 16.56 10.46
N GLU A 45 2.11 17.23 9.31
CA GLU A 45 1.56 16.65 8.09
C GLU A 45 2.53 15.67 7.44
N ALA A 46 3.83 16.00 7.47
CA ALA A 46 4.88 15.07 7.07
C ALA A 46 4.87 13.79 7.94
N ALA A 47 4.72 13.93 9.27
CA ALA A 47 4.66 12.82 10.20
C ALA A 47 3.39 11.97 10.02
N ALA A 48 2.25 12.60 9.73
CA ALA A 48 1.01 11.91 9.40
C ALA A 48 1.17 11.05 8.14
N LEU A 49 1.74 11.62 7.08
CA LEU A 49 1.98 10.93 5.82
C LEU A 49 2.95 9.74 5.98
N TYR A 50 4.02 9.90 6.77
CA TYR A 50 4.92 8.79 7.12
C TYR A 50 4.20 7.69 7.91
N SER A 51 3.33 8.06 8.86
CA SER A 51 2.57 7.11 9.67
C SER A 51 1.58 6.31 8.83
N GLU A 52 0.91 6.94 7.87
CA GLU A 52 0.04 6.25 6.91
C GLU A 52 0.84 5.28 6.04
N PHE A 53 2.01 5.70 5.53
CA PHE A 53 2.86 4.83 4.72
C PHE A 53 3.37 3.62 5.52
N ALA A 54 3.84 3.83 6.75
CA ALA A 54 4.36 2.79 7.63
C ALA A 54 3.30 1.76 8.02
N ARG A 55 2.02 2.17 8.08
CA ARG A 55 0.89 1.27 8.33
C ARG A 55 0.66 0.27 7.19
N GLY A 56 1.18 0.55 6.00
CA GLY A 56 0.99 -0.29 4.82
C GLY A 56 -0.39 -0.12 4.18
N PRO A 57 -0.64 -0.76 3.03
CA PRO A 57 -1.95 -0.71 2.41
C PRO A 57 -2.95 -1.37 3.35
N ALA A 58 -4.17 -0.84 3.43
CA ALA A 58 -5.28 -1.48 4.12
C ALA A 58 -5.57 -2.84 3.48
N MET A 59 -4.87 -3.88 3.94
CA MET A 59 -5.20 -5.25 3.63
C MET A 59 -6.43 -5.59 4.46
N GLU A 60 -7.48 -6.06 3.81
CA GLU A 60 -8.61 -6.64 4.52
C GLU A 60 -8.03 -7.72 5.44
N GLN A 61 -8.14 -7.52 6.75
CA GLN A 61 -7.92 -8.63 7.67
C GLN A 61 -8.89 -9.71 7.22
N ALA A 62 -8.37 -10.85 6.78
CA ALA A 62 -9.20 -12.02 6.59
C ALA A 62 -9.83 -12.32 7.95
N SER A 63 -11.04 -11.81 8.18
CA SER A 63 -11.90 -12.21 9.28
C SER A 63 -12.22 -13.67 9.03
N GLY A 64 -11.38 -14.54 9.59
CA GLY A 64 -11.60 -15.97 9.63
C GLY A 64 -12.84 -16.24 10.48
N THR A 65 -13.87 -16.76 9.82
CA THR A 65 -14.98 -17.52 10.39
C THR A 65 -14.49 -18.75 11.14
#